data_AF-A0AA42AZE5-F1
#
_entry.id   AF-A0AA42AZE5-F1
#
_cell.length_a   1.000
_cell.length_b   1.000
_cell.length_c   1.000
_cell.angle_alpha   90.00
_cell.angle_beta   90.00
_cell.angle_gamma   90.00
#
_symmetry.space_group_name_H-M   'P 1'
#
loop_
_entity.id
_entity.type
_entity.pdbx_description
1 polymer ?
#
loop_
_entity_poly.entity_id
_entity_poly.type
_entity_poly.pdbx_seq_one_letter_code
_entity_poly.pdbx_strand_id
1 'polypeptide(L)' 'VEQQRVIIKNKYGESLVGVLHETGSTQVVILCHGFQSTKDFRLIRNLAEVLTKQGISVFRFDFSGNG' A
#
# COMPACT_ATOMS: atom_id res chain seq x y z
N VAL A 1 14.16 -0.81 -3.89
CA VAL A 1 13.07 -0.79 -2.89
C VAL A 1 12.45 -2.16 -2.89
N GLU A 2 12.55 -2.87 -1.79
CA GLU A 2 11.99 -4.21 -1.68
C GLU A 2 10.46 -4.12 -1.60
N GLN A 3 9.76 -4.98 -2.33
CA GLN A 3 8.30 -5.05 -2.27
C GLN A 3 7.86 -6.34 -1.58
N GLN A 4 7.16 -6.20 -0.47
CA GLN A 4 6.68 -7.32 0.32
C GLN A 4 5.16 -7.36 0.29
N ARG A 5 4.58 -8.53 -0.03
CA ARG A 5 3.14 -8.73 0.06
C ARG A 5 2.76 -8.93 1.52
N VAL A 6 1.85 -8.11 2.02
CA VAL A 6 1.39 -8.15 3.42
C VAL A 6 -0.12 -8.40 3.44
N ILE A 7 -0.58 -9.23 4.39
CA ILE A 7 -2.00 -9.46 4.67
C ILE A 7 -2.29 -8.94 6.07
N ILE A 8 -3.30 -8.07 6.20
CA ILE A 8 -3.75 -7.51 7.48
C ILE A 8 -5.20 -7.94 7.71
N LYS A 9 -5.53 -8.32 8.94
CA LYS A 9 -6.92 -8.58 9.34
C LYS A 9 -7.58 -7.31 9.86
N ASN A 10 -8.75 -6.97 9.34
CA ASN A 10 -9.55 -5.90 9.91
C ASN A 10 -10.40 -6.40 11.10
N LYS A 11 -11.13 -5.51 11.77
CA LYS A 11 -11.97 -5.84 12.93
C LYS A 11 -13.12 -6.82 12.64
N TYR A 12 -13.45 -7.04 11.37
CA TYR A 12 -14.48 -7.98 10.92
C TYR A 12 -13.89 -9.34 10.52
N GLY A 13 -12.57 -9.53 10.63
CA GLY A 13 -11.87 -10.76 10.25
C GLY A 13 -11.58 -10.89 8.76
N GLU A 14 -11.88 -9.86 7.96
CA GLU A 14 -11.60 -9.84 6.53
C GLU A 14 -10.09 -9.65 6.29
N SER A 15 -9.59 -10.28 5.23
CA SER A 15 -8.19 -10.16 4.81
C SER A 15 -8.01 -8.98 3.87
N LEU A 16 -7.31 -7.94 4.31
CA LEU A 16 -6.88 -6.83 3.46
C LEU A 16 -5.49 -7.12 2.91
N VAL A 17 -5.36 -7.15 1.59
CA VAL A 17 -4.10 -7.47 0.90
C VAL A 17 -3.42 -6.17 0.47
N GLY A 18 -2.13 -6.06 0.77
CA GLY A 18 -1.33 -4.90 0.40
C GLY A 18 0.10 -5.24 0.00
N VAL A 19 0.81 -4.20 -0.39
CA VAL A 19 2.24 -4.23 -0.74
C VAL A 19 2.95 -3.15 0.07
N LEU A 20 3.95 -3.58 0.85
CA LEU A 20 4.89 -2.72 1.54
C LEU A 20 6.11 -2.50 0.64
N HIS A 21 6.44 -1.23 0.41
CA HIS A 21 7.63 -0.78 -0.27
C HIS A 21 8.62 -0.31 0.79
N GLU A 22 9.57 -1.18 1.13
CA GLU A 22 10.50 -0.97 2.24
C GLU A 22 11.76 -0.24 1.76
N THR A 23 12.13 0.81 2.48
CA THR A 23 13.30 1.66 2.21
C THR A 23 14.31 1.66 3.36
N GLY A 24 14.02 0.98 4.47
CA GLY A 24 14.75 1.05 5.74
C GLY A 24 14.31 2.23 6.61
N SER A 25 13.18 2.87 6.30
CA SER A 25 12.70 4.05 7.02
C SER A 25 11.90 3.65 8.26
N THR A 26 12.03 4.43 9.34
CA THR A 26 11.16 4.30 10.52
C THR A 26 9.76 4.90 10.31
N GLN A 27 9.55 5.59 9.19
CA GLN A 27 8.30 6.24 8.83
C GLN A 27 7.68 5.58 7.60
N VAL A 28 6.37 5.32 7.66
CA VAL A 28 5.60 4.71 6.58
C VAL A 28 4.42 5.59 6.22
N VAL A 29 4.23 5.83 4.92
CA VAL A 29 3.02 6.46 4.37
C VAL A 29 2.03 5.39 3.94
N ILE A 30 0.78 5.50 4.38
CA ILE A 30 -0.30 4.62 3.94
C ILE A 30 -1.02 5.26 2.75
N LEU A 31 -1.05 4.57 1.61
CA LEU A 31 -1.75 5.01 0.41
C LEU A 31 -3.05 4.23 0.22
N CYS A 32 -4.15 4.97 0.19
CA CYS A 32 -5.50 4.48 0.00
C CYS A 32 -6.02 4.83 -1.39
N HIS A 33 -6.71 3.89 -2.04
CA HIS A 33 -7.35 4.12 -3.34
C HIS A 33 -8.77 4.71 -3.18
N GLY A 34 -9.32 5.27 -4.26
CA GLY A 34 -10.69 5.79 -4.30
C GLY A 34 -11.77 4.71 -4.50
N PHE A 35 -13.03 5.14 -4.60
CA PHE A 35 -14.17 4.27 -4.88
C PHE A 35 -13.99 3.46 -6.17
N GLN A 36 -14.34 2.16 -6.14
CA GLN A 36 -14.21 1.23 -7.28
C GLN A 36 -12.81 1.18 -7.91
N SER A 37 -11.77 1.32 -7.09
CA SER A 37 -10.37 1.29 -7.51
C SER A 37 -9.61 0.20 -6.75
N THR A 38 -8.30 0.12 -6.95
CA THR A 38 -7.43 -0.85 -6.28
C THR A 38 -6.11 -0.20 -5.88
N LYS A 39 -5.35 -0.88 -5.01
CA LYS A 39 -3.97 -0.55 -4.63
C LYS A 39 -3.02 -0.45 -5.81
N ASP A 40 -3.38 -1.03 -6.96
CA ASP A 40 -2.55 -1.09 -8.17
C ASP A 40 -2.92 -0.02 -9.21
N PHE A 41 -3.88 0.86 -8.89
CA PHE A 41 -4.21 2.01 -9.73
C PHE A 41 -2.97 2.87 -10.01
N ARG A 42 -2.84 3.35 -11.25
CA ARG A 42 -1.63 4.04 -11.75
C ARG A 42 -1.17 5.18 -10.85
N LEU A 43 -2.10 6.01 -10.36
CA LEU A 43 -1.79 7.12 -9.46
C LEU A 43 -1.16 6.64 -8.14
N ILE A 44 -1.73 5.58 -7.54
CA ILE A 44 -1.24 4.99 -6.29
C ILE A 44 0.18 4.42 -6.47
N ARG A 45 0.40 3.69 -7.57
CA ARG A 45 1.73 3.14 -7.89
C ARG A 45 2.77 4.22 -8.13
N ASN A 46 2.43 5.26 -8.90
CA ASN A 46 3.34 6.36 -9.18
C ASN A 46 3.72 7.12 -7.90
N LEU A 47 2.76 7.35 -7.01
CA LEU A 47 3.01 8.01 -5.73
C LEU A 47 3.93 7.16 -4.84
N ALA A 48 3.69 5.85 -4.76
CA ALA A 48 4.58 4.94 -4.04
C ALA A 48 6.01 4.97 -4.61
N GLU A 49 6.17 4.99 -5.93
CA GLU A 49 7.49 5.08 -6.57
C GLU A 49 8.21 6.38 -6.23
N VAL A 50 7.53 7.53 -6.31
CA VAL A 50 8.17 8.82 -6.02
C VAL A 50 8.52 8.96 -4.55
N LEU A 51 7.64 8.55 -3.63
CA LEU A 51 7.90 8.59 -2.19
C LEU A 51 9.08 7.69 -1.80
N THR A 52 9.15 6.49 -2.35
CA THR A 52 10.23 5.55 -2.05
C THR A 52 11.58 6.00 -2.61
N LYS A 53 11.61 6.74 -3.73
CA LYS A 53 12.81 7.45 -4.21
C LYS A 53 13.29 8.54 -3.25
N GLN A 54 12.41 9.09 -2.41
CA GLN A 54 12.78 10.03 -1.33
C GLN A 54 13.14 9.32 -0.01
N GLY A 55 13.28 7.98 -0.04
CA GLY A 55 13.62 7.20 1.15
C GLY A 55 12.44 6.96 2.11
N ILE A 56 11.21 7.28 1.71
CA ILE A 56 10.01 7.08 2.53
C ILE A 56 9.40 5.71 2.22
N SER A 57 9.21 4.89 3.24
CA SER A 57 8.53 3.60 3.07
C SER A 57 7.04 3.80 2.84
N VAL A 58 6.43 2.94 2.02
CA VAL A 58 5.02 3.10 1.61
C VAL A 58 4.28 1.79 1.72
N PHE A 59 3.10 1.82 2.35
CA PHE A 59 2.17 0.71 2.34
C PHE A 59 0.91 1.07 1.55
N ARG A 60 0.58 0.27 0.53
CA ARG A 60 -0.65 0.41 -0.28
C ARG A 60 -1.46 -0.88 -0.20
N PHE A 61 -2.77 -0.78 0.00
CA PHE A 61 -3.63 -1.96 0.22
C PHE A 61 -5.01 -1.77 -0.40
N ASP A 62 -5.73 -2.87 -0.60
CA ASP A 62 -7.10 -2.87 -1.08
C ASP A 62 -8.09 -2.77 0.10
N PHE A 63 -9.05 -1.85 -0.01
CA PHE A 63 -10.19 -1.82 0.91
C PHE A 63 -11.07 -3.06 0.71
N SER A 64 -11.73 -3.52 1.77
CA SER A 64 -12.70 -4.63 1.69
C SER A 64 -13.71 -4.41 0.55
N GLY A 65 -14.00 -5.49 -0.18
CA GLY A 65 -14.87 -5.47 -1.35
C GLY A 65 -14.23 -4.90 -2.63
N ASN A 66 -12.93 -4.57 -2.60
CA ASN A 66 -12.13 -4.24 -3.78
C ASN A 66 -10.90 -5.15 -3.80
N GLY A 67 -10.28 -5.28 -4.98
CA GLY A 67 -8.92 -5.83 -5.17
C GLY A 67 -8.63 -7.19 -4.54
#